data_AF-A0A956HJ15-F1
#
_entry.id   AF-A0A956HJ15-F1
#
_cell.length_a   1.000
_cell.length_b   1.000
_cell.length_c   1.000
_cell.angle_alpha   90.00
_cell.angle_beta   90.00
_cell.angle_gamma   90.00
#
_symmetry.space_group_name_H-M   'P 1'
#
loop_
_entity.id
_entity.type
_entity.pdbx_description
1 polymer ?
#
loop_
_entity_poly.entity_id
_entity_poly.type
_entity_poly.pdbx_seq_one_letter_code
_entity_poly.pdbx_strand_id
1 'polypeptide(L)'
;MSALRRVVRAPGLWVSLYALQLALALVLARPLRAAVSAALEPFAYTGPLEGLLMTFGRLSSQNAAVMAVATSALVTGTLLGLLLWIVAGGGIIRRLAGPCKPGEAFAAAITYTPKIALVTLYVEIPRGLVVFLTVGDPLGAPLSLRVVALALGWIACTLALDIARSRVVLAGARVLDPRALLAAFAELGRSPRRTALAAVIACLQAGVVAGIALLVIWFFGQPWTLWAARGLALVGVGLALWRVACAVERVDAQP
;
A
#
# COMPACT_ATOMS: atom_id res chain seq x y z
N MET A 1 -9.02 20.14 10.39
CA MET A 1 -8.71 18.69 10.43
C MET A 1 -9.97 17.86 10.18
N SER A 2 -10.56 17.95 8.97
CA SER A 2 -11.77 17.16 8.67
C SER A 2 -11.44 15.75 8.17
N ALA A 3 -10.33 15.57 7.43
CA ALA A 3 -9.87 14.26 6.95
C ALA A 3 -9.69 13.21 8.07
N LEU A 4 -8.94 13.52 9.12
CA LEU A 4 -8.73 12.58 10.24
C LEU A 4 -10.07 12.23 10.92
N ARG A 5 -10.97 13.21 11.06
CA ARG A 5 -12.30 13.00 11.64
C ARG A 5 -13.16 12.06 10.79
N ARG A 6 -13.09 12.15 9.45
CA ARG A 6 -13.80 11.23 8.53
C ARG A 6 -13.33 9.79 8.74
N VAL A 7 -12.02 9.63 8.90
CA VAL A 7 -11.36 8.34 9.06
C VAL A 7 -11.71 7.69 10.40
N VAL A 8 -11.64 8.46 11.50
CA VAL A 8 -12.00 7.98 12.85
C VAL A 8 -13.50 7.66 12.97
N ARG A 9 -14.37 8.37 12.24
CA ARG A 9 -15.82 8.11 12.19
C ARG A 9 -16.20 6.88 11.36
N ALA A 10 -15.25 6.24 10.68
CA ALA A 10 -15.48 5.03 9.89
C ALA A 10 -14.68 3.82 10.44
N PRO A 11 -14.84 3.44 11.74
CA PRO A 11 -14.05 2.37 12.34
C PRO A 11 -14.29 1.02 11.65
N GLY A 12 -15.52 0.77 11.16
CA GLY A 12 -15.84 -0.43 10.39
C GLY A 12 -14.98 -0.58 9.14
N LEU A 13 -14.62 0.53 8.48
CA LEU A 13 -13.76 0.51 7.28
C LEU A 13 -12.33 0.11 7.62
N TRP A 14 -11.80 0.61 8.74
CA TRP A 14 -10.47 0.24 9.24
C TRP A 14 -10.40 -1.25 9.55
N VAL A 15 -11.34 -1.71 10.39
CA VAL A 15 -11.36 -3.09 10.87
C VAL A 15 -11.58 -4.06 9.70
N SER A 16 -12.46 -3.74 8.75
CA SER A 16 -12.70 -4.60 7.60
C SER A 16 -11.48 -4.69 6.68
N LEU A 17 -10.81 -3.56 6.38
CA LEU A 17 -9.63 -3.57 5.52
C LEU A 17 -8.46 -4.28 6.18
N TYR A 18 -8.28 -4.07 7.49
CA TYR A 18 -7.26 -4.76 8.26
C TYR A 18 -7.52 -6.27 8.36
N ALA A 19 -8.75 -6.68 8.67
CA ALA A 19 -9.13 -8.09 8.71
C ALA A 19 -8.92 -8.77 7.36
N LEU A 20 -9.24 -8.09 6.26
CA LEU A 20 -9.04 -8.60 4.91
C LEU A 20 -7.56 -8.73 4.56
N GLN A 21 -6.71 -7.77 4.94
CA GLN A 21 -5.27 -7.88 4.78
C GLN A 21 -4.68 -9.03 5.59
N LEU A 22 -5.16 -9.24 6.83
CA LEU A 22 -4.76 -10.39 7.65
C LEU A 22 -5.19 -11.71 7.02
N ALA A 23 -6.42 -11.80 6.50
CA ALA A 23 -6.90 -12.99 5.81
C ALA A 23 -6.04 -13.32 4.58
N LEU A 24 -5.72 -12.32 3.76
CA LEU A 24 -4.82 -12.47 2.61
C LEU A 24 -3.42 -12.92 3.05
N ALA A 25 -2.85 -12.31 4.08
CA ALA A 25 -1.55 -12.69 4.61
C ALA A 25 -1.54 -14.14 5.13
N LEU A 26 -2.61 -14.59 5.78
CA LEU A 26 -2.76 -15.97 6.25
C LEU A 26 -2.82 -16.98 5.09
N VAL A 27 -3.53 -16.64 4.01
CA VAL A 27 -3.61 -17.49 2.81
C VAL A 27 -2.25 -17.57 2.12
N LEU A 28 -1.57 -16.43 1.94
CA LEU A 28 -0.26 -16.36 1.29
C LEU A 28 0.87 -16.99 2.11
N ALA A 29 0.71 -17.09 3.44
CA ALA A 29 1.68 -17.76 4.29
C ALA A 29 1.65 -19.30 4.12
N ARG A 30 0.58 -19.90 3.60
CA ARG A 30 0.46 -21.35 3.41
C ARG A 30 1.52 -21.94 2.47
N PRO A 31 1.69 -21.45 1.22
CA PRO A 31 2.71 -22.01 0.31
C PRO A 31 4.12 -21.83 0.86
N LEU A 32 4.39 -20.72 1.57
CA LEU A 32 5.67 -20.52 2.23
C LEU A 32 5.92 -21.55 3.33
N ARG A 33 4.92 -21.82 4.18
CA ARG A 33 5.01 -22.87 5.21
C ARG A 33 5.24 -24.25 4.60
N ALA A 34 4.54 -24.57 3.50
CA ALA A 34 4.71 -25.84 2.80
C ALA A 34 6.11 -25.98 2.19
N ALA A 35 6.65 -24.91 1.59
CA ALA A 35 8.01 -24.91 1.04
C ALA A 35 9.07 -25.06 2.15
N VAL A 36 8.88 -24.39 3.29
CA VAL A 36 9.78 -24.53 4.44
C VAL A 36 9.68 -25.93 5.05
N SER A 37 8.48 -26.50 5.20
CA SER A 37 8.32 -27.86 5.73
C SER A 37 8.94 -28.90 4.80
N ALA A 38 8.77 -28.78 3.48
CA ALA A 38 9.40 -29.68 2.51
C ALA A 38 10.93 -29.57 2.52
N ALA A 39 11.47 -28.36 2.65
CA ALA A 39 12.92 -28.16 2.82
C ALA A 39 13.47 -28.73 4.13
N LEU A 40 12.60 -28.94 5.14
CA LEU A 40 12.94 -29.49 6.44
C LEU A 40 12.70 -31.00 6.57
N GLU A 41 12.03 -31.65 5.62
CA GLU A 41 11.79 -33.11 5.67
C GLU A 41 13.04 -33.96 5.94
N PRO A 42 14.26 -33.62 5.45
CA PRO A 42 15.47 -34.38 5.78
C PRO A 42 15.92 -34.21 7.24
N PHE A 43 15.45 -33.18 7.95
CA PHE A 43 15.85 -32.81 9.30
C PHE A 43 14.59 -32.68 10.16
N ALA A 44 14.03 -33.80 10.60
CA ALA A 44 12.80 -33.86 11.40
C ALA A 44 12.88 -32.98 12.66
N TYR A 45 12.51 -31.71 12.55
CA TYR A 45 12.35 -30.79 13.67
C TYR A 45 10.97 -31.02 14.29
N THR A 46 10.93 -31.80 15.37
CA THR A 46 9.75 -32.03 16.23
C THR A 46 9.58 -30.92 17.29
N GLY A 47 10.18 -29.75 17.07
CA GLY A 47 10.11 -28.60 17.98
C GLY A 47 8.94 -27.64 17.69
N PRO A 48 8.52 -26.83 18.68
CA PRO A 48 7.41 -25.89 18.52
C PRO A 48 7.67 -24.88 17.38
N LEU A 49 6.59 -24.51 16.69
CA LEU A 49 6.52 -23.58 15.55
C LEU A 49 7.21 -22.21 15.76
N GLU A 50 7.65 -21.90 16.97
CA GLU A 50 8.40 -20.68 17.33
C GLU A 50 9.76 -20.60 16.62
N GLY A 51 10.35 -21.73 16.20
CA GLY A 51 11.60 -21.75 15.44
C GLY A 51 11.47 -21.54 13.92
N LEU A 52 10.26 -21.55 13.37
CA LEU A 52 10.02 -21.66 11.91
C LEU A 52 10.57 -20.44 11.13
N LEU A 53 10.53 -19.25 11.76
CA LEU A 53 11.17 -18.06 11.21
C LEU A 53 12.69 -18.24 11.19
N MET A 54 13.34 -18.48 12.33
CA MET A 54 14.81 -18.66 12.40
C MET A 54 15.32 -19.71 11.39
N THR A 55 14.58 -20.81 11.26
CA THR A 55 14.84 -21.88 10.31
C THR A 55 14.68 -21.41 8.85
N PHE A 56 13.65 -20.62 8.53
CA PHE A 56 13.51 -19.98 7.21
C PHE A 56 14.70 -19.07 6.89
N GLY A 57 15.18 -18.25 7.84
CA GLY A 57 16.32 -17.35 7.62
C GLY A 57 17.65 -18.06 7.36
N ARG A 58 17.85 -19.26 7.93
CA ARG A 58 19.02 -20.10 7.66
C ARG A 58 18.88 -20.89 6.36
N LEU A 59 17.69 -21.40 6.07
CA LEU A 59 17.41 -22.13 4.83
C LEU A 59 17.44 -21.22 3.61
N SER A 60 17.03 -19.97 3.74
CA SER A 60 16.98 -19.01 2.63
C SER A 60 18.35 -18.65 2.07
N SER A 61 19.40 -18.66 2.91
CA SER A 61 20.78 -18.44 2.45
C SER A 61 21.40 -19.68 1.78
N GLN A 62 20.78 -20.85 1.96
CA GLN A 62 21.31 -22.14 1.49
C GLN A 62 20.45 -22.80 0.40
N ASN A 63 19.21 -22.38 0.24
CA ASN A 63 18.25 -23.00 -0.66
C ASN A 63 17.49 -21.96 -1.51
N ALA A 64 17.85 -21.89 -2.80
CA ALA A 64 17.29 -20.95 -3.75
C ALA A 64 15.76 -21.12 -3.93
N ALA A 65 15.22 -22.33 -3.74
CA ALA A 65 13.77 -22.58 -3.87
C ALA A 65 12.99 -21.89 -2.73
N VAL A 66 13.53 -21.88 -1.52
CA VAL A 66 12.91 -21.20 -0.37
C VAL A 66 12.89 -19.68 -0.59
N MET A 67 13.97 -19.11 -1.13
CA MET A 67 14.01 -17.68 -1.51
C MET A 67 13.10 -17.34 -2.69
N ALA A 68 12.98 -18.22 -3.68
CA ALA A 68 12.06 -18.03 -4.79
C ALA A 68 10.60 -17.99 -4.32
N VAL A 69 10.20 -18.91 -3.42
CA VAL A 69 8.84 -18.93 -2.85
C VAL A 69 8.59 -17.71 -1.99
N ALA A 70 9.57 -17.27 -1.19
CA ALA A 70 9.43 -16.05 -0.37
C ALA A 70 9.28 -14.79 -1.23
N THR A 71 10.12 -14.65 -2.26
CA THR A 71 10.03 -13.53 -3.21
C THR A 71 8.70 -13.57 -3.96
N SER A 72 8.27 -14.74 -4.42
CA SER A 72 6.97 -14.92 -5.08
C SER A 72 5.83 -14.52 -4.15
N ALA A 73 5.83 -14.96 -2.89
CA ALA A 73 4.81 -14.59 -1.91
C ALA A 73 4.77 -13.08 -1.64
N LEU A 74 5.92 -12.39 -1.61
CA LEU A 74 6.00 -10.93 -1.49
C LEU A 74 5.43 -10.22 -2.72
N VAL A 75 5.80 -10.68 -3.93
CA VAL A 75 5.28 -10.12 -5.19
C VAL A 75 3.77 -10.35 -5.28
N THR A 76 3.30 -11.58 -5.08
CA THR A 76 1.89 -11.92 -5.09
C THR A 76 1.11 -11.15 -4.04
N GLY A 77 1.64 -11.01 -2.82
CA GLY A 77 1.01 -10.21 -1.76
C GLY A 77 0.91 -8.73 -2.12
N THR A 78 1.94 -8.17 -2.75
CA THR A 78 1.94 -6.78 -3.22
C THR A 78 0.90 -6.58 -4.33
N LEU A 79 0.83 -7.50 -5.29
CA LEU A 79 -0.14 -7.46 -6.40
C LEU A 79 -1.58 -7.64 -5.89
N LEU A 80 -1.82 -8.56 -4.96
CA LEU A 80 -3.13 -8.74 -4.34
C LEU A 80 -3.54 -7.52 -3.52
N GLY A 81 -2.60 -6.90 -2.80
CA GLY A 81 -2.84 -5.63 -2.11
C GLY A 81 -3.22 -4.51 -3.06
N LEU A 82 -2.52 -4.40 -4.20
CA LEU A 82 -2.84 -3.44 -5.26
C LEU A 82 -4.23 -3.67 -5.85
N LEU A 83 -4.54 -4.92 -6.21
CA LEU A 83 -5.85 -5.32 -6.74
C LEU A 83 -6.96 -5.02 -5.73
N LEU A 84 -6.74 -5.34 -4.46
CA LEU A 84 -7.68 -5.04 -3.39
C LEU A 84 -7.94 -3.53 -3.30
N TRP A 85 -6.90 -2.71 -3.36
CA TRP A 85 -7.03 -1.25 -3.36
C TRP A 85 -7.77 -0.71 -4.58
N ILE A 86 -7.61 -1.34 -5.75
CA ILE A 86 -8.34 -0.98 -6.97
C ILE A 86 -9.83 -1.31 -6.81
N VAL A 87 -10.14 -2.54 -6.40
CA VAL A 87 -11.52 -3.04 -6.28
C VAL A 87 -12.27 -2.31 -5.16
N ALA A 88 -11.66 -2.17 -3.98
CA ALA A 88 -12.29 -1.50 -2.84
C ALA A 88 -12.28 0.04 -2.96
N GLY A 89 -11.47 0.61 -3.86
CA GLY A 89 -11.19 2.04 -3.91
C GLY A 89 -12.43 2.92 -4.03
N GLY A 90 -13.38 2.54 -4.89
CA GLY A 90 -14.63 3.30 -5.08
C GLY A 90 -15.49 3.36 -3.81
N GLY A 91 -15.63 2.22 -3.12
CA GLY A 91 -16.35 2.12 -1.86
C GLY A 91 -15.65 2.87 -0.72
N ILE A 92 -14.31 2.76 -0.63
CA ILE A 92 -13.50 3.50 0.35
C ILE A 92 -13.71 5.00 0.19
N ILE A 93 -13.57 5.52 -1.04
CA ILE A 93 -13.71 6.95 -1.32
C ILE A 93 -15.12 7.44 -0.99
N ARG A 94 -16.17 6.72 -1.40
CA ARG A 94 -17.56 7.07 -1.06
C ARG A 94 -17.81 7.06 0.44
N ARG A 95 -17.28 6.07 1.16
CA ARG A 95 -17.43 5.98 2.63
C ARG A 95 -16.69 7.09 3.37
N LEU A 96 -15.54 7.55 2.85
CA LEU A 96 -14.79 8.67 3.41
C LEU A 96 -15.42 10.03 3.07
N ALA A 97 -16.14 10.13 1.94
CA ALA A 97 -16.87 11.32 1.55
C ALA A 97 -18.09 11.61 2.46
N GLY A 98 -18.72 10.58 3.04
CA GLY A 98 -19.82 10.77 3.98
C GLY A 98 -20.43 9.48 4.52
N PRO A 99 -21.49 9.57 5.35
CA PRO A 99 -22.30 8.42 5.73
C PRO A 99 -22.84 7.72 4.48
N CYS A 100 -22.57 6.42 4.32
CA CYS A 100 -23.12 5.61 3.25
C CYS A 100 -23.51 4.23 3.78
N LYS A 101 -24.52 3.62 3.16
CA LYS A 101 -24.92 2.25 3.49
C LYS A 101 -23.88 1.26 2.93
N PRO A 102 -23.71 0.07 3.54
CA PRO A 102 -22.77 -0.94 3.02
C PRO A 102 -23.03 -1.30 1.55
N GLY A 103 -24.30 -1.40 1.13
CA GLY A 103 -24.67 -1.68 -0.25
C GLY A 103 -24.26 -0.58 -1.24
N GLU A 104 -24.28 0.69 -0.83
CA GLU A 104 -23.84 1.82 -1.66
C GLU A 104 -22.32 1.82 -1.82
N ALA A 105 -21.58 1.51 -0.75
CA ALA A 105 -20.13 1.36 -0.82
C ALA A 105 -19.72 0.20 -1.72
N PHE A 106 -20.45 -0.92 -1.66
CA PHE A 106 -20.22 -2.09 -2.51
C PHE A 106 -20.56 -1.80 -3.98
N ALA A 107 -21.70 -1.18 -4.25
CA ALA A 107 -22.06 -0.76 -5.61
C ALA A 107 -21.02 0.20 -6.19
N ALA A 108 -20.55 1.18 -5.40
CA ALA A 108 -19.49 2.09 -5.81
C ALA A 108 -18.15 1.37 -6.08
N ALA A 109 -17.80 0.37 -5.27
CA ALA A 109 -16.62 -0.47 -5.52
C ALA A 109 -16.72 -1.09 -6.92
N ILE A 110 -17.82 -1.77 -7.25
CA ILE A 110 -18.04 -2.39 -8.57
C ILE A 110 -18.03 -1.35 -9.69
N THR A 111 -18.85 -0.31 -9.59
CA THR A 111 -19.04 0.68 -10.66
C THR A 111 -17.76 1.43 -11.01
N TYR A 112 -16.93 1.74 -10.01
CA TYR A 112 -15.71 2.53 -10.22
C TYR A 112 -14.43 1.69 -10.35
N THR A 113 -14.47 0.37 -10.12
CA THR A 113 -13.31 -0.53 -10.28
C THR A 113 -12.58 -0.34 -11.63
N PRO A 114 -13.23 -0.44 -12.81
CA PRO A 114 -12.51 -0.34 -14.09
C PRO A 114 -11.89 1.05 -14.28
N LYS A 115 -12.56 2.08 -13.78
CA LYS A 115 -12.09 3.46 -13.84
C LYS A 115 -10.86 3.68 -12.97
N ILE A 116 -10.90 3.17 -11.73
CA ILE A 116 -9.78 3.23 -10.79
C ILE A 116 -8.60 2.41 -11.31
N ALA A 117 -8.85 1.23 -11.90
CA ALA A 117 -7.81 0.41 -12.53
C ALA A 117 -7.07 1.19 -13.61
N LEU A 118 -7.79 1.87 -14.50
CA LEU A 118 -7.18 2.65 -15.58
C LEU A 118 -6.33 3.82 -15.05
N VAL A 119 -6.85 4.60 -14.10
CA VAL A 119 -6.07 5.69 -13.49
C VAL A 119 -4.83 5.16 -12.78
N THR A 120 -4.93 3.98 -12.16
CA THR A 120 -3.78 3.33 -11.53
C THR A 120 -2.71 2.98 -12.56
N LEU A 121 -3.12 2.36 -13.67
CA LEU A 121 -2.21 2.04 -14.77
C LEU A 121 -1.51 3.29 -15.32
N TYR A 122 -2.24 4.40 -15.49
CA TYR A 122 -1.65 5.66 -15.93
C TYR A 122 -0.62 6.24 -14.95
N VAL A 123 -0.75 5.99 -13.64
CA VAL A 123 0.24 6.40 -12.63
C VAL A 123 1.42 5.45 -12.56
N GLU A 124 1.27 4.18 -12.93
CA GLU A 124 2.41 3.26 -12.99
C GLU A 124 3.43 3.67 -14.05
N ILE A 125 3.01 4.36 -15.12
CA ILE A 125 3.92 4.90 -16.14
C ILE A 125 4.94 5.91 -15.55
N PRO A 126 4.53 7.02 -14.90
CA PRO A 126 5.47 7.94 -14.27
C PRO A 126 6.21 7.30 -13.09
N ARG A 127 5.62 6.35 -12.35
CA ARG A 127 6.36 5.58 -11.33
C ARG A 127 7.50 4.78 -11.97
N GLY A 128 7.23 4.07 -13.06
CA GLY A 128 8.24 3.35 -13.84
C GLY A 128 9.34 4.28 -14.35
N LEU A 129 8.99 5.47 -14.83
CA LEU A 129 9.95 6.48 -15.25
C LEU A 129 10.84 6.96 -14.08
N VAL A 130 10.24 7.25 -12.91
CA VAL A 130 11.00 7.64 -11.70
C VAL A 130 11.96 6.52 -11.31
N VAL A 131 11.51 5.27 -11.30
CA VAL A 131 12.37 4.12 -11.00
C VAL A 131 13.49 3.98 -12.03
N PHE A 132 13.19 4.08 -13.32
CA PHE A 132 14.18 3.99 -14.39
C PHE A 132 15.25 5.09 -14.27
N LEU A 133 14.86 6.35 -14.06
CA LEU A 133 15.78 7.48 -13.92
C LEU A 133 16.62 7.41 -12.64
N THR A 134 16.10 6.81 -11.57
CA THR A 134 16.79 6.74 -10.28
C THR A 134 17.59 5.45 -10.11
N VAL A 135 17.22 4.34 -10.73
CA VAL A 135 17.93 3.05 -10.63
C VAL A 135 18.91 2.88 -11.79
N GLY A 136 18.52 3.24 -13.01
CA GLY A 136 19.37 3.13 -14.21
C GLY A 136 20.53 4.13 -14.24
N ASP A 137 20.50 5.14 -13.39
CA ASP A 137 21.53 6.18 -13.24
C ASP A 137 22.06 6.80 -14.54
N PRO A 138 21.20 7.19 -15.50
CA PRO A 138 21.66 7.78 -16.75
C PRO A 138 22.39 9.13 -16.55
N LEU A 139 22.30 9.72 -15.36
CA LEU A 139 22.82 11.05 -15.03
C LEU A 139 24.05 11.02 -14.08
N GLY A 140 24.49 9.83 -13.63
CA GLY A 140 25.63 9.69 -12.72
C GLY A 140 25.44 10.40 -11.37
N ALA A 141 24.22 10.42 -10.83
CA ALA A 141 23.89 11.15 -9.61
C ALA A 141 24.34 10.39 -8.36
N PRO A 142 24.70 11.08 -7.25
CA PRO A 142 25.05 10.41 -6.00
C PRO A 142 23.85 9.62 -5.45
N LEU A 143 24.12 8.47 -4.83
CA LEU A 143 23.09 7.55 -4.31
C LEU A 143 22.09 8.26 -3.39
N SER A 144 22.54 9.18 -2.55
CA SER A 144 21.68 9.96 -1.64
C SER A 144 20.63 10.77 -2.41
N LEU A 145 21.03 11.45 -3.48
CA LEU A 145 20.12 12.25 -4.30
C LEU A 145 19.16 11.35 -5.09
N ARG A 146 19.63 10.20 -5.57
CA ARG A 146 18.80 9.20 -6.26
C ARG A 146 17.72 8.64 -5.33
N VAL A 147 18.06 8.32 -4.08
CA VAL A 147 17.10 7.85 -3.06
C VAL A 147 16.08 8.93 -2.73
N VAL A 148 16.51 10.18 -2.55
CA VAL A 148 15.59 11.31 -2.29
C VAL A 148 14.66 11.55 -3.48
N ALA A 149 15.18 11.54 -4.70
CA ALA A 149 14.38 11.72 -5.91
C ALA A 149 13.36 10.59 -6.09
N LEU A 150 13.76 9.34 -5.84
CA LEU A 150 12.87 8.18 -5.86
C LEU A 150 11.75 8.33 -4.83
N ALA A 151 12.09 8.68 -3.59
CA ALA A 151 11.11 8.86 -2.51
C ALA A 151 10.11 9.98 -2.85
N LEU A 152 10.60 11.15 -3.26
CA LEU A 152 9.76 12.29 -3.62
C LEU A 152 8.88 12.00 -4.84
N GLY A 153 9.45 11.40 -5.89
CA GLY A 153 8.70 11.00 -7.09
C GLY A 153 7.62 9.97 -6.78
N TRP A 154 7.94 8.99 -5.93
CA TRP A 154 6.97 7.98 -5.49
C TRP A 154 5.83 8.60 -4.68
N ILE A 155 6.13 9.49 -3.73
CA ILE A 155 5.14 10.21 -2.94
C ILE A 155 4.26 11.06 -3.85
N ALA A 156 4.84 11.85 -4.77
CA ALA A 156 4.11 12.70 -5.69
C ALA A 156 3.13 11.88 -6.55
N CYS A 157 3.59 10.77 -7.14
CA CYS A 157 2.73 9.87 -7.91
C CYS A 157 1.58 9.30 -7.06
N THR A 158 1.88 8.91 -5.83
CA THR A 158 0.93 8.33 -4.89
C THR A 158 -0.15 9.33 -4.46
N LEU A 159 0.22 10.60 -4.25
CA LEU A 159 -0.73 11.67 -3.94
C LEU A 159 -1.57 12.06 -5.17
N ALA A 160 -0.96 12.16 -6.35
CA ALA A 160 -1.67 12.44 -7.59
C ALA A 160 -2.71 11.35 -7.90
N LEU A 161 -2.37 10.08 -7.66
CA LEU A 161 -3.27 8.94 -7.80
C LEU A 161 -4.50 9.06 -6.90
N ASP A 162 -4.32 9.38 -5.62
CA ASP A 162 -5.44 9.53 -4.68
C ASP A 162 -6.39 10.66 -5.10
N ILE A 163 -5.84 11.80 -5.53
CA ILE A 163 -6.62 12.93 -6.03
C ILE A 163 -7.39 12.52 -7.29
N ALA A 164 -6.72 11.91 -8.26
CA ALA A 164 -7.34 11.48 -9.50
C ALA A 164 -8.48 10.48 -9.26
N ARG A 165 -8.25 9.46 -8.43
CA ARG A 165 -9.29 8.48 -8.05
C ARG A 165 -10.46 9.17 -7.33
N SER A 166 -10.19 10.11 -6.42
CA SER A 166 -11.23 10.85 -5.70
C SER A 166 -12.09 11.68 -6.66
N ARG A 167 -11.49 12.37 -7.63
CA ARG A 167 -12.22 13.13 -8.67
C ARG A 167 -13.08 12.23 -9.56
N VAL A 168 -12.58 11.05 -9.93
CA VAL A 168 -13.33 10.09 -10.73
C VAL A 168 -14.59 9.59 -9.99
N VAL A 169 -14.46 9.33 -8.69
CA VAL A 169 -15.55 8.76 -7.88
C VAL A 169 -16.56 9.82 -7.42
N LEU A 170 -16.09 11.01 -7.05
CA LEU A 170 -16.94 12.06 -6.46
C LEU A 170 -17.41 13.10 -7.47
N ALA A 171 -16.52 13.55 -8.36
CA ALA A 171 -16.81 14.59 -9.35
C ALA A 171 -17.15 14.01 -10.75
N GLY A 172 -17.18 12.69 -10.90
CA GLY A 172 -17.52 12.04 -12.18
C GLY A 172 -16.54 12.34 -13.32
N ALA A 173 -15.28 12.67 -13.00
CA ALA A 173 -14.28 13.06 -14.00
C ALA A 173 -14.12 12.01 -15.12
N ARG A 174 -13.90 12.48 -16.36
CA ARG A 174 -13.67 11.62 -17.53
C ARG A 174 -12.35 10.87 -17.39
N VAL A 175 -12.44 9.55 -17.29
CA VAL A 175 -11.31 8.68 -16.91
C VAL A 175 -10.36 8.40 -18.08
N LEU A 176 -10.86 8.53 -19.31
CA LEU A 176 -10.10 8.25 -20.53
C LEU A 176 -9.11 9.37 -20.91
N ASP A 177 -9.14 10.51 -20.22
CA ASP A 177 -8.27 11.64 -20.56
C ASP A 177 -7.04 11.68 -19.64
N PRO A 178 -5.80 11.45 -20.15
CA PRO A 178 -4.57 11.55 -19.35
C PRO A 178 -4.38 12.94 -18.75
N ARG A 179 -5.05 13.98 -19.27
CA ARG A 179 -5.06 15.31 -18.67
C ARG A 179 -5.63 15.32 -17.26
N ALA A 180 -6.51 14.38 -16.91
CA ALA A 180 -7.05 14.26 -15.56
C ALA A 180 -5.95 13.95 -14.53
N LEU A 181 -4.96 13.14 -14.92
CA LEU A 181 -3.79 12.83 -14.09
C LEU A 181 -2.82 14.00 -14.03
N LEU A 182 -2.53 14.65 -15.16
CA LEU A 182 -1.68 15.86 -15.18
C LEU A 182 -2.29 16.98 -14.32
N ALA A 183 -3.62 17.15 -14.36
CA ALA A 183 -4.33 18.10 -13.52
C ALA A 183 -4.24 17.75 -12.03
N ALA A 184 -4.12 16.47 -11.68
CA ALA A 184 -3.87 16.05 -10.29
C ALA A 184 -2.44 16.40 -9.85
N PHE A 185 -1.44 16.20 -10.72
CA PHE A 185 -0.07 16.66 -10.47
C PHE A 185 0.04 18.19 -10.34
N ALA A 186 -0.63 18.93 -11.22
CA ALA A 186 -0.66 20.40 -11.14
C ALA A 186 -1.30 20.89 -9.83
N GLU A 187 -2.31 20.19 -9.32
CA GLU A 187 -2.94 20.53 -8.03
C GLU A 187 -1.99 20.34 -6.84
N LEU A 188 -1.05 19.38 -6.91
CA LEU A 188 -0.04 19.21 -5.86
C LEU A 188 0.79 20.48 -5.68
N GLY A 189 1.14 21.17 -6.78
CA GLY A 189 1.89 22.43 -6.75
C GLY A 189 1.06 23.64 -6.31
N ARG A 190 -0.25 23.67 -6.60
CA ARG A 190 -1.12 24.81 -6.24
C ARG A 190 -1.45 24.91 -4.75
N SER A 191 -1.33 23.80 -4.01
CA SER A 191 -1.73 23.74 -2.60
C SER A 191 -0.60 23.20 -1.70
N PRO A 192 0.54 23.91 -1.60
CA PRO A 192 1.77 23.37 -1.01
C PRO A 192 1.60 22.92 0.44
N ARG A 193 0.82 23.65 1.26
CA ARG A 193 0.55 23.27 2.65
C ARG A 193 -0.21 21.94 2.76
N ARG A 194 -1.24 21.73 1.92
CA ARG A 194 -2.03 20.49 1.91
C ARG A 194 -1.18 19.33 1.37
N THR A 195 -0.37 19.59 0.35
CA THR A 195 0.56 18.62 -0.24
C THR A 195 1.65 18.20 0.75
N ALA A 196 2.24 19.14 1.49
CA ALA A 196 3.20 18.84 2.55
C ALA A 196 2.58 17.93 3.62
N LEU A 197 1.36 18.23 4.09
CA LEU A 197 0.68 17.37 5.07
C LEU A 197 0.42 15.96 4.53
N ALA A 198 -0.07 15.84 3.30
CA ALA A 198 -0.30 14.53 2.68
C ALA A 198 1.01 13.77 2.40
N ALA A 199 2.10 14.49 2.09
CA ALA A 199 3.43 13.93 1.93
C ALA A 199 3.99 13.43 3.27
N VAL A 200 3.81 14.17 4.36
CA VAL A 200 4.18 13.73 5.72
C VAL A 200 3.43 12.45 6.07
N ILE A 201 2.14 12.35 5.79
CA ILE A 201 1.37 11.11 6.01
C ILE A 201 1.92 9.96 5.16
N ALA A 202 2.26 10.22 3.89
CA ALA A 202 2.87 9.22 3.03
C ALA A 202 4.26 8.77 3.54
N CYS A 203 5.09 9.70 4.03
CA CYS A 203 6.37 9.39 4.66
C CYS A 203 6.19 8.55 5.94
N LEU A 204 5.22 8.90 6.80
CA LEU A 204 4.90 8.11 7.98
C LEU A 204 4.43 6.70 7.58
N GLN A 205 3.61 6.58 6.54
CA GLN A 205 3.14 5.29 6.04
C GLN A 205 4.32 4.45 5.51
N ALA A 206 5.22 5.05 4.74
CA ALA A 206 6.45 4.39 4.26
C ALA A 206 7.37 4.00 5.43
N GLY A 207 7.49 4.86 6.44
CA GLY A 207 8.22 4.60 7.68
C GLY A 207 7.64 3.43 8.47
N VAL A 208 6.31 3.28 8.51
CA VAL A 208 5.66 2.10 9.12
C VAL A 208 5.99 0.84 8.34
N VAL A 209 5.96 0.87 7.01
CA VAL A 209 6.34 -0.30 6.17
C VAL A 209 7.80 -0.66 6.38
N ALA A 210 8.71 0.32 6.36
CA ALA A 210 10.13 0.12 6.65
C ALA A 210 10.34 -0.40 8.08
N GLY A 211 9.59 0.12 9.04
CA GLY A 211 9.59 -0.32 10.43
C GLY A 211 9.15 -1.77 10.60
N ILE A 212 8.12 -2.22 9.86
CA ILE A 212 7.71 -3.63 9.83
C ILE A 212 8.84 -4.50 9.27
N ALA A 213 9.45 -4.09 8.15
CA ALA A 213 10.55 -4.82 7.54
C ALA A 213 11.75 -4.93 8.48
N LEU A 214 12.18 -3.81 9.08
CA LEU A 214 13.25 -3.77 10.06
C LEU A 214 12.91 -4.62 11.28
N LEU A 215 11.68 -4.52 11.81
CA LEU A 215 11.26 -5.30 12.97
C LEU A 215 11.33 -6.81 12.69
N VAL A 216 10.91 -7.24 11.50
CA VAL A 216 11.04 -8.64 11.07
C VAL A 216 12.49 -9.06 10.90
N ILE A 217 13.36 -8.20 10.34
CA ILE A 217 14.78 -8.51 10.11
C ILE A 217 15.56 -8.58 11.43
N TRP A 218 15.40 -7.57 12.30
CA TRP A 218 16.22 -7.40 13.50
C TRP A 218 15.72 -8.19 14.72
N PHE A 219 14.41 -8.38 14.85
CA PHE A 219 13.79 -9.12 15.96
C PHE A 219 13.22 -10.46 15.50
N PHE A 220 13.86 -11.04 14.48
CA PHE A 220 13.48 -12.30 13.89
C PHE A 220 13.50 -13.44 14.92
N GLY A 221 12.40 -14.21 14.98
CA GLY A 221 12.26 -15.34 15.93
C GLY A 221 11.73 -14.98 17.32
N GLN A 222 11.46 -13.71 17.62
CA GLN A 222 10.82 -13.33 18.88
C GLN A 222 9.28 -13.47 18.79
N PRO A 223 8.59 -13.98 19.84
CA PRO A 223 7.16 -14.27 19.80
C PRO A 223 6.28 -13.00 19.66
N TRP A 224 6.77 -11.85 20.14
CA TRP A 224 6.06 -10.57 20.06
C TRP A 224 6.20 -9.87 18.69
N THR A 225 7.19 -10.24 17.88
CA THR A 225 7.49 -9.61 16.58
C THR A 225 6.31 -9.68 15.62
N LEU A 226 5.59 -10.81 15.60
CA LEU A 226 4.40 -10.96 14.75
C LEU A 226 3.25 -10.07 15.20
N TRP A 227 3.05 -9.92 16.51
CA TRP A 227 2.02 -9.04 17.07
C TRP A 227 2.34 -7.57 16.81
N ALA A 228 3.60 -7.17 16.96
CA ALA A 228 4.06 -5.83 16.65
C ALA A 228 3.91 -5.51 15.15
N ALA A 229 4.33 -6.41 14.26
CA ALA A 229 4.17 -6.25 12.81
C ALA A 229 2.69 -6.10 12.41
N ARG A 230 1.80 -6.90 13.02
CA ARG A 230 0.35 -6.81 12.85
C ARG A 230 -0.21 -5.47 13.34
N GLY A 231 0.22 -5.01 14.52
CA GLY A 231 -0.19 -3.70 15.05
C GLY A 231 0.25 -2.55 14.16
N LEU A 232 1.50 -2.58 13.69
CA LEU A 232 2.04 -1.62 12.73
C LEU A 232 1.27 -1.65 11.40
N ALA A 233 0.87 -2.81 10.91
CA ALA A 233 0.06 -2.92 9.70
C ALA A 233 -1.30 -2.20 9.86
N LEU A 234 -1.93 -2.30 11.05
CA LEU A 234 -3.17 -1.57 11.35
C LEU A 234 -2.94 -0.04 11.31
N VAL A 235 -1.83 0.44 11.88
CA VAL A 235 -1.44 1.85 11.80
C VAL A 235 -1.22 2.27 10.34
N GLY A 236 -0.58 1.41 9.54
CA GLY A 236 -0.38 1.62 8.10
C GLY A 236 -1.68 1.76 7.32
N VAL A 237 -2.69 0.92 7.61
CA VAL A 237 -4.04 1.05 7.03
C VAL A 237 -4.67 2.40 7.40
N GLY A 238 -4.54 2.80 8.67
CA GLY A 238 -5.02 4.09 9.15
C GLY A 238 -4.41 5.28 8.43
N LEU A 239 -3.09 5.29 8.27
CA LEU A 239 -2.35 6.33 7.54
C LEU A 239 -2.74 6.34 6.05
N ALA A 240 -2.93 5.17 5.44
CA ALA A 240 -3.37 5.08 4.06
C ALA A 240 -4.77 5.67 3.86
N LEU A 241 -5.71 5.35 4.76
CA LEU A 241 -7.06 5.93 4.74
C LEU A 241 -7.04 7.43 5.01
N TRP A 242 -6.18 7.91 5.90
CA TRP A 242 -6.01 9.34 6.16
C TRP A 242 -5.50 10.09 4.93
N ARG A 243 -4.50 9.53 4.23
CA ARG A 243 -4.00 10.07 2.97
C ARG A 243 -5.11 10.19 1.91
N VAL A 244 -5.92 9.15 1.74
CA VAL A 244 -7.07 9.17 0.82
C VAL A 244 -8.13 10.18 1.27
N ALA A 245 -8.42 10.27 2.57
CA ALA A 245 -9.38 11.24 3.10
C ALA A 245 -8.91 12.69 2.87
N CYS A 246 -7.61 12.96 2.90
CA CYS A 246 -7.06 14.26 2.52
C CYS A 246 -7.28 14.57 1.04
N ALA A 247 -7.27 13.57 0.15
CA ALA A 247 -7.61 13.76 -1.25
C ALA A 247 -9.12 14.00 -1.46
N VAL A 248 -9.97 13.27 -0.74
CA VAL A 248 -11.44 13.51 -0.72
C VAL A 248 -11.76 14.94 -0.28
N GLU A 249 -11.17 15.41 0.82
CA GLU A 249 -11.36 16.78 1.32
C GLU A 249 -10.93 17.85 0.31
N ARG A 250 -9.95 17.56 -0.56
CA ARG A 250 -9.55 18.50 -1.62
C ARG A 250 -10.60 18.60 -2.72
N VAL A 251 -11.18 17.46 -3.12
CA VAL A 251 -12.20 17.42 -4.16
C VAL A 251 -13.50 18.06 -3.67
N ASP A 252 -13.90 17.80 -2.43
CA ASP A 252 -15.08 18.43 -1.81
C ASP A 252 -14.96 19.96 -1.68
N ALA A 253 -13.72 20.48 -1.64
CA ALA A 253 -13.45 21.91 -1.47
C ALA A 253 -13.35 22.68 -2.81
N GLN A 254 -13.46 22.01 -3.95
CA GLN A 254 -13.54 22.66 -5.27
C GLN A 254 -15.01 23.00 -5.55
N PRO A 255 -15.36 24.29 -5.74
CA PRO A 255 -16.72 24.72 -6.02
C PRO A 255 -17.24 24.25 -7.38
#